data_AF-A0A2I0P9Q4-F1
#
_entry.id   AF-A0A2I0P9Q4-F1
#
_cell.length_a   1.000
_cell.length_b   1.000
_cell.length_c   1.000
_cell.angle_alpha   90.00
_cell.angle_beta   90.00
_cell.angle_gamma   90.00
#
_symmetry.space_group_name_H-M   'P 1'
#
loop_
_entity.id
_entity.type
_entity.pdbx_description
1 polymer ?
#
loop_
_entity_poly.entity_id
_entity_poly.type
_entity_poly.pdbx_seq_one_letter_code
_entity_poly.pdbx_strand_id
1 'polypeptide(L)' 'MKSNIPTNPRSRLHPKRGRPRWFDLILYKERGAIERFFSWIEAFKKIVPRYERYEHSFLGLIHLTRAIMIWRVMG' A
#
# COMPACT_ATOMS: atom_id res chain seq x y z
N MET A 1 -3.24 16.28 -2.09
CA MET A 1 -2.10 15.33 -2.00
C MET A 1 -1.43 15.21 -3.36
N LYS A 2 -0.10 15.36 -3.48
CA LYS A 2 0.62 15.13 -4.75
C LYS A 2 1.03 13.65 -4.83
N SER A 3 0.78 13.00 -5.96
CA SER A 3 1.15 11.59 -6.15
C SER A 3 2.62 11.44 -6.56
N ASN A 4 3.39 10.73 -5.74
CA ASN A 4 4.79 10.38 -6.00
C ASN A 4 4.89 9.10 -6.84
N ILE A 5 4.43 9.15 -8.10
CA ILE A 5 4.43 8.00 -9.02
C ILE A 5 5.34 8.33 -10.21
N PRO A 6 6.25 7.42 -10.62
CA PRO A 6 7.09 7.64 -11.78
C PRO A 6 6.24 7.74 -13.04
N THR A 7 6.56 8.69 -13.91
CA THR A 7 5.87 8.81 -15.20
C THR A 7 6.36 7.72 -16.15
N ASN A 8 5.45 6.99 -16.80
CA ASN A 8 5.82 6.06 -17.86
C ASN A 8 6.26 6.82 -19.13
N PRO A 9 7.54 6.76 -19.53
CA PRO A 9 8.00 7.43 -20.74
C PRO A 9 7.65 6.65 -22.02
N ARG A 10 7.36 5.34 -21.92
CA ARG A 10 7.23 4.43 -23.07
C ARG A 10 5.98 4.67 -23.93
N SER A 11 4.91 5.25 -23.38
CA SER A 11 3.68 5.49 -24.15
C SER A 11 3.53 6.95 -24.62
N ARG A 12 4.58 7.78 -24.49
CA ARG A 12 4.44 9.22 -24.69
C ARG A 12 4.95 9.65 -26.05
N LEU A 13 4.03 10.04 -26.95
CA LEU A 13 4.35 10.62 -28.27
C LEU A 13 4.88 12.06 -28.18
N HIS A 14 4.54 12.82 -27.13
CA HIS A 14 4.93 14.23 -27.01
C HIS A 14 5.49 14.58 -25.62
N PRO A 15 6.41 15.57 -25.51
CA PRO A 15 6.86 16.07 -24.23
C PRO A 15 5.72 16.54 -23.33
N LYS A 16 5.79 16.24 -22.02
CA LYS A 16 4.77 16.70 -21.07
C LYS A 16 4.85 18.22 -20.98
N ARG A 17 3.76 18.91 -21.33
CA ARG A 17 3.63 20.36 -21.17
C ARG A 17 3.49 20.72 -19.68
N GLY A 18 4.15 21.79 -19.25
CA GLY A 18 4.05 22.33 -17.90
C GLY A 18 5.23 22.00 -16.96
N ARG A 19 5.02 22.20 -15.65
CA ARG A 19 6.06 22.09 -14.62
C ARG A 19 6.64 20.67 -14.53
N PRO A 20 7.97 20.51 -14.36
CA PRO A 20 8.56 19.21 -14.04
C PRO A 20 7.91 18.62 -12.78
N ARG A 21 7.62 17.32 -12.82
CA ARG A 21 7.05 16.61 -11.68
C ARG A 21 8.17 16.30 -10.69
N TRP A 22 7.94 16.60 -9.42
CA TRP A 22 8.78 16.13 -8.33
C TRP A 22 8.53 14.62 -8.14
N PHE A 23 9.61 13.85 -8.12
CA PHE A 23 9.59 12.40 -7.91
C PHE A 23 10.73 12.00 -7.00
N ASP A 24 10.36 11.48 -5.83
CA ASP A 24 11.29 11.00 -4.81
C ASP A 24 11.40 9.48 -4.91
N LEU A 25 12.50 8.99 -5.49
CA LEU A 25 12.73 7.55 -5.66
C LEU A 25 12.76 6.79 -4.33
N ILE A 26 13.33 7.40 -3.30
CA ILE A 26 13.50 6.78 -1.98
C ILE A 26 12.14 6.48 -1.37
N LEU A 27 11.28 7.51 -1.27
CA LEU A 27 9.91 7.37 -0.77
C LEU A 27 9.06 6.42 -1.63
N TYR A 28 9.27 6.42 -2.95
CA TYR A 28 8.55 5.50 -3.83
C TYR A 28 8.94 4.05 -3.57
N LYS A 29 10.22 3.76 -3.32
CA LYS A 29 10.71 2.42 -3.02
C LYS A 29 10.18 1.89 -1.69
N GLU A 30 10.15 2.71 -0.65
CA GLU A 30 9.64 2.34 0.67
C GLU A 30 8.14 2.01 0.65
N ARG A 31 7.38 2.66 -0.23
CA ARG A 31 5.94 2.43 -0.39
C ARG A 31 5.59 0.99 -0.79
N GLY A 32 6.49 0.27 -1.47
CA GLY A 32 6.25 -1.10 -1.91
C GLY A 32 5.98 -2.08 -0.76
N ALA A 33 6.60 -1.88 0.40
CA ALA A 33 6.32 -2.72 1.58
C ALA A 33 4.90 -2.48 2.11
N ILE A 34 4.47 -1.22 2.12
CA ILE A 34 3.14 -0.79 2.56
C ILE A 34 2.06 -1.32 1.61
N GLU A 35 2.26 -1.18 0.30
CA GLU A 35 1.31 -1.67 -0.72
C GLU A 35 1.14 -3.19 -0.66
N ARG A 36 2.25 -3.95 -0.49
CA ARG A 36 2.19 -5.41 -0.30
C ARG A 36 1.44 -5.78 0.98
N PHE A 37 1.68 -5.06 2.07
CA PHE A 37 0.97 -5.26 3.33
C PHE A 37 -0.54 -5.05 3.17
N PHE A 38 -0.97 -3.98 2.50
CA PHE A 38 -2.39 -3.73 2.24
C PHE A 38 -3.01 -4.76 1.29
N SER A 39 -2.29 -5.19 0.26
CA SER A 39 -2.76 -6.26 -0.64
C SER A 39 -2.95 -7.58 0.11
N TRP A 40 -2.10 -7.88 1.10
CA TRP A 40 -2.28 -9.05 1.96
C TRP A 40 -3.46 -8.92 2.92
N ILE A 41 -3.70 -7.74 3.46
CA ILE A 41 -4.87 -7.46 4.32
C ILE A 41 -6.16 -7.53 3.50
N GLU A 42 -6.14 -7.11 2.24
CA GLU A 42 -7.29 -7.16 1.35
C GLU A 42 -7.82 -8.59 1.14
N ALA A 43 -6.93 -9.59 1.22
CA ALA A 43 -7.34 -11.00 1.23
C ALA A 43 -8.26 -11.34 2.43
N PHE A 44 -8.10 -10.64 3.56
CA PHE A 44 -9.02 -10.71 4.69
C PHE A 44 -10.17 -9.72 4.48
N LYS A 45 -11.08 -10.08 3.57
CA LYS A 45 -12.31 -9.31 3.26
C LYS A 45 -13.19 -8.96 4.48
N LYS A 46 -12.94 -9.55 5.66
CA LYS A 46 -13.61 -9.25 6.92
C LYS A 46 -13.06 -7.99 7.62
N ILE A 47 -11.83 -7.57 7.29
CA ILE A 47 -11.15 -6.39 7.84
C ILE A 47 -11.42 -5.14 6.98
N VAL A 48 -11.58 -5.33 5.66
CA VAL A 48 -11.68 -4.23 4.67
C VAL A 48 -12.96 -3.39 4.86
N PRO A 49 -14.16 -3.97 4.93
CA PRO A 49 -15.34 -3.28 5.43
C PRO A 49 -15.24 -3.40 6.94
N ARG A 50 -14.97 -2.30 7.64
CA ARG A 50 -14.78 -2.23 9.09
C ARG A 50 -16.07 -2.63 9.83
N TYR A 51 -16.43 -3.91 9.82
CA TYR A 51 -17.67 -4.46 10.40
C TYR A 51 -17.61 -4.58 11.91
N GLU A 52 -16.42 -4.49 12.50
CA GLU A 52 -16.23 -4.50 13.94
C GLU A 52 -16.77 -3.22 14.56
N ARG A 53 -17.74 -3.37 15.47
CA ARG A 53 -18.36 -2.27 16.21
C ARG A 53 -17.38 -1.60 17.20
N TYR A 54 -16.41 -2.37 17.70
CA TYR A 54 -15.45 -1.92 18.71
C TYR A 54 -14.04 -1.82 18.13
N GLU A 55 -13.35 -0.73 18.44
CA GLU A 55 -12.01 -0.45 17.94
C GLU A 55 -10.96 -1.46 18.42
N HIS A 56 -11.13 -1.97 19.65
CA HIS A 56 -10.23 -2.97 20.24
C HIS A 56 -10.29 -4.30 19.48
N SER A 57 -11.50 -4.77 19.12
CA SER A 57 -11.69 -5.99 18.33
C SER A 57 -11.06 -5.84 16.95
N PHE A 58 -11.22 -4.68 16.31
CA PHE A 58 -10.60 -4.38 15.03
C PHE A 58 -9.06 -4.38 15.09
N LEU A 59 -8.47 -3.72 16.09
CA LEU A 59 -7.02 -3.73 16.32
C LEU A 59 -6.52 -5.16 16.57
N GLY A 60 -7.24 -5.95 17.35
CA GLY A 60 -6.94 -7.36 17.58
C GLY A 60 -6.84 -8.17 16.29
N LEU A 61 -7.79 -7.98 15.36
CA LEU A 61 -7.77 -8.63 14.04
C LEU A 61 -6.57 -8.19 13.17
N ILE A 62 -6.18 -6.91 13.24
CA ILE A 62 -4.97 -6.41 12.57
C ILE A 62 -3.70 -7.07 13.14
N HIS A 63 -3.59 -7.14 14.46
CA HIS A 63 -2.44 -7.80 15.11
C HIS A 63 -2.38 -9.29 14.79
N LEU A 64 -3.53 -9.97 14.79
CA LEU A 64 -3.62 -11.40 14.43
C LEU A 64 -3.20 -11.65 12.98
N THR A 65 -3.72 -10.86 12.03
CA THR A 65 -3.33 -10.99 10.62
C THR A 65 -1.84 -10.70 10.41
N ARG A 66 -1.29 -9.71 11.10
CA ARG A 66 0.15 -9.44 11.11
C ARG A 66 0.96 -10.64 11.62
N ALA A 67 0.55 -11.25 12.73
CA ALA A 67 1.24 -12.41 13.31
C ALA A 67 1.21 -13.62 12.37
N ILE A 68 0.05 -13.93 11.78
CA ILE A 68 -0.12 -15.02 10.79
C ILE A 68 0.78 -14.79 9.57
N MET A 69 0.91 -13.53 9.11
CA MET A 69 1.78 -13.20 7.97
C MET A 69 3.25 -13.40 8.27
N ILE A 70 3.72 -12.93 9.43
CA ILE A 70 5.11 -13.13 9.86
C ILE A 70 5.40 -14.63 9.96
N TRP A 71 4.47 -15.39 10.52
CA TRP A 71 4.59 -16.84 10.59
C TRP A 71 4.66 -17.51 9.20
N ARG A 72 3.83 -17.10 8.23
CA ARG A 72 3.90 -17.61 6.84
C ARG A 72 5.17 -17.24 6.08
N VAL A 73 5.84 -16.15 6.44
CA VAL A 73 7.08 -15.69 5.78
C VAL A 73 8.32 -16.34 6.40
N MET A 74 8.28 -16.65 7.70
CA MET A 74 9.39 -17.25 8.44
C MET A 74 9.32 -18.78 8.55
N GLY A 75 8.14 -19.36 8.37
CA GLY A 75 7.89 -20.81 8.38
C GLY A 75 8.10 -21.49 7.05
#